data_AF-A0A842T3N4-F1
#
_entry.id   AF-A0A842T3N4-F1
#
_cell.length_a   1.000
_cell.length_b   1.000
_cell.length_c   1.000
_cell.angle_alpha   90.00
_cell.angle_beta   90.00
_cell.angle_gamma   90.00
#
_symmetry.space_group_name_H-M   'P 1'
#
loop_
_entity.id
_entity.type
_entity.pdbx_description
1 polymer ?
#
loop_
_entity_poly.entity_id
_entity_poly.type
_entity_poly.pdbx_seq_one_letter_code
_entity_poly.pdbx_strand_id
1 'polypeptide(L)'
;MKNDNNVRKMADLLRSGNKMLNKSCPECNSPIFQNKQGDLFCPTCNRKVVVIENDESANNQEVINKKQLTPQKKERIDDFNKTINILNEKIDWLLDEIKNETQIENLGKQLKLLERLYELLFSLNSNRN
;
A
#
# COMPACT_ATOMS: atom_id res chain seq x y z
N MET A 1 11.30 -23.54 -1.92
CA MET A 1 10.09 -23.41 -1.08
C MET A 1 10.01 -21.98 -0.56
N LYS A 2 9.00 -21.19 -0.96
CA LYS A 2 8.87 -19.75 -0.57
C LYS A 2 7.43 -19.36 -0.16
N ASN A 3 6.66 -20.26 0.45
CA ASN A 3 5.26 -20.00 0.85
C ASN A 3 4.95 -20.19 2.35
N ASP A 4 5.88 -20.64 3.18
CA ASP A 4 5.58 -21.04 4.59
C ASP A 4 5.17 -19.87 5.49
N ASN A 5 5.71 -18.67 5.25
CA ASN A 5 5.44 -17.51 6.11
C ASN A 5 3.98 -17.04 6.01
N ASN A 6 3.37 -17.12 4.83
CA ASN A 6 1.98 -16.71 4.63
C ASN A 6 1.01 -17.73 5.24
N VAL A 7 1.29 -19.03 5.09
CA VAL A 7 0.49 -20.11 5.67
C VAL A 7 0.51 -20.04 7.19
N ARG A 8 1.67 -19.81 7.80
CA ARG A 8 1.82 -19.65 9.25
C ARG A 8 1.02 -18.46 9.77
N LYS A 9 1.13 -17.30 9.11
CA LYS A 9 0.37 -16.10 9.45
C LYS A 9 -1.15 -16.34 9.39
N MET A 10 -1.62 -17.05 8.37
CA MET A 10 -3.04 -17.41 8.25
C MET A 10 -3.51 -18.35 9.36
N ALA A 11 -2.67 -19.33 9.73
CA ALA A 11 -2.98 -20.24 10.85
C ALA A 11 -3.05 -19.51 12.20
N ASP A 12 -2.16 -18.54 12.44
CA ASP A 12 -2.17 -17.71 13.65
C ASP A 12 -3.42 -16.79 13.72
N LEU A 13 -3.89 -16.30 12.57
CA LEU A 13 -5.14 -15.53 12.48
C LEU A 13 -6.35 -16.39 12.84
N LEU A 14 -6.43 -17.63 12.37
CA LEU A 14 -7.49 -18.56 12.77
C LEU A 14 -7.44 -18.85 14.27
N ARG A 15 -6.25 -19.11 14.81
CA ARG A 15 -6.05 -19.40 16.23
C ARG A 15 -6.41 -18.23 17.13
N SER A 16 -6.15 -17.00 16.70
CA SER A 16 -6.55 -15.79 17.42
C SER A 16 -8.06 -15.48 17.31
N GLY A 17 -8.81 -16.29 16.55
CA GLY A 17 -10.27 -16.23 16.44
C GLY A 17 -10.78 -15.35 15.30
N ASN A 18 -9.96 -15.11 14.27
CA ASN A 18 -10.43 -14.54 13.00
C ASN A 18 -11.07 -15.64 12.15
N LYS A 19 -12.03 -15.28 11.30
CA LYS A 19 -12.74 -16.19 10.41
C LYS A 19 -12.27 -16.03 8.97
N MET A 20 -11.81 -17.09 8.33
CA MET A 20 -11.55 -17.08 6.88
C MET A 20 -12.89 -17.14 6.12
N LEU A 21 -13.02 -16.32 5.08
CA LEU A 21 -14.20 -16.28 4.22
C LEU A 21 -13.95 -17.01 2.90
N ASN A 22 -15.03 -17.48 2.28
CA ASN A 22 -15.01 -18.05 0.93
C ASN A 22 -14.96 -16.95 -0.15
N LYS A 23 -14.03 -16.00 -0.01
CA LYS A 23 -13.76 -14.91 -0.95
C LYS A 23 -12.26 -14.72 -1.06
N SER A 24 -11.78 -14.46 -2.26
CA SER A 24 -10.37 -14.20 -2.54
C SER A 24 -10.14 -12.71 -2.78
N CYS A 25 -8.98 -12.21 -2.38
CA CYS A 25 -8.54 -10.86 -2.70
C CYS A 25 -8.28 -10.77 -4.22
N PRO A 26 -8.88 -9.81 -4.95
CA PRO A 26 -8.69 -9.67 -6.40
C PRO A 26 -7.24 -9.33 -6.78
N GLU A 27 -6.47 -8.76 -5.85
CA GLU A 27 -5.09 -8.31 -6.09
C GLU A 27 -4.06 -9.44 -5.97
N CYS A 28 -4.28 -10.40 -5.06
CA CYS A 28 -3.27 -11.41 -4.71
C CYS A 28 -3.82 -12.84 -4.61
N ASN A 29 -5.11 -13.04 -4.87
CA ASN A 29 -5.83 -14.30 -4.76
C ASN A 29 -5.76 -14.98 -3.38
N SER A 30 -5.29 -14.28 -2.35
CA SER A 30 -5.29 -14.77 -0.96
C SER A 30 -6.70 -14.75 -0.38
N PRO A 31 -7.08 -15.71 0.48
CA PRO A 31 -8.38 -15.71 1.14
C PRO A 31 -8.55 -14.49 2.06
N ILE A 32 -9.77 -13.93 2.07
CA ILE A 32 -10.17 -12.82 2.94
C ILE A 32 -10.49 -13.35 4.34
N PHE A 33 -10.13 -12.58 5.35
CA PHE A 33 -10.41 -12.85 6.76
C PHE A 33 -11.36 -11.81 7.34
N GLN A 34 -12.13 -12.20 8.33
CA GLN A 34 -12.96 -11.35 9.16
C GLN A 34 -12.43 -11.37 10.59
N ASN A 35 -12.20 -10.19 11.17
CA ASN A 35 -11.80 -10.09 12.57
C ASN A 35 -13.02 -10.23 13.52
N LYS A 36 -12.75 -10.31 14.82
CA LYS A 36 -13.81 -10.40 15.85
C LYS A 36 -14.73 -9.17 15.91
N GLN A 37 -14.29 -8.04 15.36
CA GLN A 37 -15.05 -6.80 15.29
C GLN A 37 -15.96 -6.75 14.05
N GLY A 38 -15.86 -7.74 13.16
CA GLY A 38 -16.65 -7.84 11.93
C GLY A 38 -15.97 -7.26 10.70
N ASP A 39 -14.78 -6.64 10.81
CA ASP A 39 -14.06 -6.07 9.68
C ASP A 39 -13.46 -7.15 8.78
N LEU A 40 -13.62 -6.99 7.48
CA LEU A 40 -13.01 -7.86 6.48
C LEU A 40 -11.63 -7.32 6.09
N PHE A 41 -10.66 -8.21 5.86
CA PHE A 41 -9.31 -7.84 5.45
C PHE A 41 -8.56 -8.97 4.74
N CYS A 42 -7.61 -8.60 3.89
CA CYS A 42 -6.65 -9.54 3.31
C CYS A 42 -5.39 -9.61 4.20
N PRO A 43 -4.99 -10.80 4.70
CA PRO A 43 -3.81 -10.94 5.55
C PRO A 43 -2.49 -10.80 4.79
N THR A 44 -2.52 -11.01 3.47
CA THR A 44 -1.36 -10.93 2.57
C THR A 44 -1.12 -9.49 2.13
N CYS A 45 -2.14 -8.80 1.63
CA CYS A 45 -2.04 -7.37 1.27
C CYS A 45 -2.11 -6.42 2.48
N ASN A 46 -2.52 -6.93 3.66
CA ASN A 46 -2.74 -6.16 4.89
C ASN A 46 -3.74 -5.00 4.72
N ARG A 47 -4.82 -5.22 3.94
CA ARG A 47 -5.83 -4.20 3.59
C ARG A 47 -7.22 -4.62 4.06
N LYS A 48 -8.02 -3.66 4.52
CA LYS A 48 -9.45 -3.87 4.83
C LYS A 48 -10.29 -3.92 3.56
N VAL A 49 -11.28 -4.79 3.56
CA VAL A 49 -12.21 -5.11 2.48
C VAL A 49 -13.60 -4.67 2.93
N VAL A 50 -14.40 -4.08 2.03
CA VAL A 50 -15.85 -3.97 2.24
C VAL A 50 -16.58 -4.64 1.09
N VAL A 51 -17.68 -5.31 1.41
CA VAL A 51 -18.56 -5.96 0.43
C VAL A 51 -19.69 -5.00 0.12
N ILE A 52 -19.87 -4.68 -1.15
CA ILE A 52 -21.01 -3.90 -1.63
C ILE A 52 -22.05 -4.91 -2.12
N GLU A 53 -23.22 -4.90 -1.48
CA GLU A 53 -24.39 -5.65 -1.93
C GLU A 53 -25.11 -4.79 -2.97
N ASN A 54 -24.83 -5.05 -4.24
CA ASN A 54 -25.74 -4.63 -5.31
C ASN A 54 -26.71 -5.80 -5.52
N ASP A 55 -27.98 -5.57 -5.24
CA ASP A 55 -29.06 -6.48 -5.59
C ASP A 55 -29.04 -6.66 -7.11
N GLU A 56 -28.62 -7.85 -7.56
CA GLU A 56 -29.26 -8.70 -8.57
C GLU A 56 -28.22 -9.66 -9.16
N SER A 57 -28.39 -10.95 -8.83
CA SER A 57 -27.97 -12.14 -9.60
C SER A 57 -26.58 -12.16 -10.27
N ALA A 58 -25.77 -13.09 -9.76
CA ALA A 58 -24.57 -13.70 -10.35
C ALA A 58 -23.22 -12.97 -10.15
N ASN A 59 -22.46 -13.51 -9.17
CA ASN A 59 -21.02 -13.69 -9.19
C ASN A 59 -20.16 -12.56 -9.79
N ASN A 60 -19.99 -11.46 -9.05
CA ASN A 60 -18.73 -10.71 -8.95
C ASN A 60 -18.92 -9.55 -7.96
N GLN A 61 -18.69 -9.82 -6.67
CA GLN A 61 -18.70 -8.76 -5.66
C GLN A 61 -17.34 -8.05 -5.63
N GLU A 62 -17.27 -6.92 -6.33
CA GLU A 62 -16.12 -6.02 -6.32
C GLU A 62 -15.90 -5.46 -4.91
N VAL A 63 -14.73 -5.77 -4.36
CA VAL A 63 -14.27 -5.35 -3.05
C VAL A 63 -13.67 -3.95 -3.16
N ILE A 64 -14.37 -2.94 -2.65
CA ILE A 64 -13.85 -1.56 -2.62
C ILE A 64 -13.08 -1.33 -1.31
N ASN A 65 -11.86 -0.80 -1.41
CA ASN A 65 -10.97 -0.50 -0.27
C ASN A 65 -11.44 0.76 0.48
N LYS A 66 -11.91 0.67 1.73
CA LYS A 66 -12.09 1.85 2.61
C LYS A 66 -11.11 1.83 3.79
N LYS A 67 -10.16 2.78 3.78
CA LYS A 67 -9.22 3.08 4.87
C LYS A 67 -9.98 3.52 6.13
N GLN A 68 -9.87 2.78 7.24
CA GLN A 68 -10.11 3.32 8.58
C GLN A 68 -9.02 2.82 9.55
N LEU A 69 -8.28 3.76 10.15
CA LEU A 69 -7.11 3.56 10.99
C LEU A 69 -7.33 4.14 12.39
N THR A 70 -6.82 3.44 13.41
CA THR A 70 -6.90 3.77 14.84
C THR A 70 -5.91 4.88 15.27
N PRO A 71 -6.11 5.54 16.43
CA PRO A 71 -5.47 6.82 16.78
C PRO A 71 -3.94 6.79 16.93
N GLN A 72 -3.35 5.75 17.54
CA GLN A 72 -1.90 5.71 17.80
C GLN A 72 -1.04 5.41 16.55
N LYS A 73 -1.65 4.85 15.49
CA LYS A 73 -0.98 4.62 14.20
C LYS A 73 -1.10 5.84 13.27
N LYS A 74 -1.95 6.80 13.62
CA LYS A 74 -2.30 7.95 12.78
C LYS A 74 -1.15 8.96 12.69
N GLU A 75 -0.44 9.23 13.79
CA GLU A 75 0.68 10.18 13.83
C GLU A 75 1.89 9.74 12.99
N ARG A 76 2.39 8.50 13.15
CA ARG A 76 3.50 8.00 12.32
C ARG A 76 3.17 7.87 10.83
N ILE A 77 1.90 7.60 10.52
CA ILE A 77 1.44 7.53 9.12
C ILE A 77 1.38 8.94 8.51
N ASP A 78 1.08 9.95 9.33
CA ASP A 78 1.05 11.35 8.90
C ASP A 78 2.46 11.85 8.55
N ASP A 79 3.45 11.62 9.40
CA ASP A 79 4.85 12.01 9.16
C ASP A 79 5.43 11.35 7.89
N PHE A 80 5.09 10.09 7.68
CA PHE A 80 5.54 9.34 6.51
C PHE A 80 4.88 9.84 5.21
N ASN A 81 3.57 10.07 5.22
CA ASN A 81 2.88 10.64 4.06
C ASN A 81 3.36 12.08 3.78
N LYS A 82 3.62 12.86 4.83
CA LYS A 82 4.19 14.20 4.73
C LYS A 82 5.58 14.17 4.08
N THR A 83 6.42 13.20 4.47
CA THR A 83 7.73 12.99 3.84
C THR A 83 7.60 12.67 2.36
N ILE A 84 6.68 11.78 1.98
CA ILE A 84 6.43 11.45 0.56
C ILE A 84 5.95 12.68 -0.22
N ASN A 85 5.02 13.46 0.33
CA ASN A 85 4.54 14.68 -0.33
C ASN A 85 5.67 15.68 -0.57
N ILE A 86 6.52 15.92 0.43
CA ILE A 86 7.68 16.81 0.28
C ILE A 86 8.62 16.31 -0.82
N LEU A 87 8.87 15.00 -0.89
CA LEU A 87 9.72 14.43 -1.94
C LEU A 87 9.11 14.61 -3.33
N ASN A 88 7.81 14.40 -3.49
CA ASN A 88 7.13 14.63 -4.77
C ASN A 88 7.21 16.10 -5.19
N GLU A 89 6.94 17.05 -4.28
CA GLU A 89 7.09 18.48 -4.56
C GLU A 89 8.51 18.84 -4.98
N LYS A 90 9.52 18.23 -4.38
CA LYS A 90 10.93 18.44 -4.76
C LYS A 90 11.31 17.81 -6.09
N ILE A 91 10.72 16.68 -6.44
CA ILE A 91 10.88 16.08 -7.76
C ILE A 91 10.27 16.98 -8.82
N ASP A 92 9.03 17.46 -8.61
CA ASP A 92 8.35 18.34 -9.55
C ASP A 92 9.15 19.63 -9.76
N TRP A 93 9.62 20.24 -8.67
CA TRP A 93 10.52 21.40 -8.74
C TRP A 93 11.81 21.10 -9.53
N LEU A 94 12.46 19.97 -9.24
CA LEU A 94 13.71 19.60 -9.91
C LEU A 94 13.51 19.32 -11.40
N LEU A 95 12.36 18.74 -11.77
CA LEU A 95 12.00 18.52 -13.17
C LEU A 95 11.79 19.84 -13.92
N ASP A 96 11.18 20.84 -13.29
CA ASP A 96 11.03 22.17 -13.89
C ASP A 96 12.36 22.93 -14.01
N GLU A 97 13.27 22.76 -13.04
CA GLU A 97 14.65 23.28 -13.15
C GLU A 97 15.42 22.62 -14.30
N ILE A 98 15.32 21.29 -14.44
CA ILE A 98 15.95 20.52 -15.52
C ILE A 98 15.47 20.98 -16.90
N LYS A 99 14.17 21.28 -17.06
CA LYS A 99 13.61 21.76 -18.34
C LYS A 99 14.26 23.05 -18.83
N ASN A 100 14.65 23.92 -17.92
CA ASN A 100 15.22 25.23 -18.23
C ASN A 100 16.75 25.25 -18.12
N GLU A 101 17.38 24.16 -17.68
CA GLU A 101 18.83 24.07 -17.54
C GLU A 101 19.50 23.97 -18.91
N THR A 102 20.51 24.82 -19.12
CA THR A 102 21.28 24.91 -20.37
C THR A 102 22.71 24.44 -20.19
N GLN A 103 23.19 24.33 -18.95
CA GLN A 103 24.54 23.89 -18.62
C GLN A 103 24.56 22.36 -18.44
N ILE A 104 25.29 21.66 -19.31
CA ILE A 104 25.42 20.20 -19.31
C ILE A 104 25.92 19.66 -17.96
N GLU A 105 26.84 20.36 -17.31
CA GLU A 105 27.39 19.93 -16.02
C GLU A 105 26.34 19.97 -14.90
N ASN A 106 25.51 21.02 -14.88
CA ASN A 106 24.40 21.13 -13.92
C ASN A 106 23.31 20.11 -14.21
N LEU A 107 22.99 19.90 -15.49
CA LEU A 107 22.03 18.90 -15.93
C LEU A 107 22.44 17.50 -15.43
N GLY A 108 23.72 17.15 -15.56
CA GLY A 108 24.25 15.88 -15.04
C GLY A 108 24.09 15.74 -13.51
N LYS A 109 24.34 16.83 -12.76
CA LYS A 109 24.15 16.85 -11.30
C LYS A 109 22.67 16.72 -10.92
N GLN A 110 21.78 17.41 -11.62
CA GLN A 110 20.33 17.40 -11.39
C GLN A 110 19.72 16.03 -11.72
N LEU A 111 20.12 15.39 -12.82
CA LEU A 111 19.66 14.05 -13.18
C LEU A 111 20.07 13.00 -12.14
N LYS A 112 21.31 13.09 -11.63
CA LYS A 112 21.78 12.21 -10.55
C LYS A 112 21.03 12.43 -9.24
N LEU A 113 20.67 13.68 -8.94
CA LEU A 113 19.85 13.99 -7.78
C LEU A 113 18.43 13.42 -7.95
N LEU A 114 17.85 13.55 -9.13
CA LEU A 114 16.53 13.03 -9.47
C LEU A 114 16.47 11.51 -9.33
N GLU A 115 17.48 10.80 -9.84
CA GLU A 115 17.63 9.35 -9.65
C GLU A 115 17.58 8.96 -8.17
N ARG A 116 18.39 9.62 -7.33
CA ARG A 116 18.42 9.38 -5.88
C ARG A 116 17.07 9.66 -5.20
N LEU A 117 16.33 10.67 -5.66
CA LEU A 117 15.01 10.98 -5.12
C LEU A 117 13.99 9.88 -5.47
N TYR A 118 14.03 9.36 -6.68
CA TYR A 118 13.18 8.22 -7.08
C TYR A 118 13.56 6.94 -6.33
N GLU A 119 14.85 6.65 -6.15
CA GLU A 119 15.32 5.53 -5.32
C GLU A 119 14.83 5.64 -3.88
N LEU A 120 14.93 6.84 -3.28
CA LEU A 120 14.44 7.12 -1.94
C LEU A 120 12.92 6.88 -1.86
N LEU A 121 12.14 7.44 -2.79
CA LEU A 121 10.69 7.20 -2.86
C LEU A 121 10.35 5.72 -3.01
N PHE A 122 11.08 5.01 -3.88
CA PHE A 122 10.89 3.57 -4.08
C PHE A 122 11.18 2.78 -2.80
N SER A 123 12.26 3.12 -2.08
CA SER A 123 12.63 2.47 -0.81
C SER A 123 11.59 2.74 0.28
N LEU A 124 11.04 3.97 0.35
CA LEU A 124 9.99 4.33 1.29
C LEU A 124 8.71 3.54 0.96
N ASN A 125 8.30 3.51 -0.30
CA ASN A 125 7.11 2.78 -0.73
C ASN A 125 7.27 1.25 -0.57
N SER A 126 8.47 0.71 -0.74
CA SER A 126 8.76 -0.72 -0.55
C SER A 126 8.71 -1.14 0.93
N ASN A 127 9.12 -0.26 1.85
CA ASN A 127 8.95 -0.45 3.29
C ASN A 127 7.49 -0.39 3.77
N ARG A 128 6.55 -0.07 2.85
CA ARG A 128 5.12 -0.03 3.12
C ARG A 128 4.42 -1.39 2.87
N ASN A 129 5.11 -2.36 2.25
CA ASN A 129 4.60 -3.70 1.91
C ASN A 129 4.94 -4.74 2.99
#